data_AF-A0A7J3B7W8-F1
#
_entry.id   AF-A0A7J3B7W8-F1
#
_cell.length_a   1.000
_cell.length_b   1.000
_cell.length_c   1.000
_cell.angle_alpha   90.00
_cell.angle_beta   90.00
_cell.angle_gamma   90.00
#
_symmetry.space_group_name_H-M   'P 1'
#
loop_
_entity.id
_entity.type
_entity.pdbx_description
1 polymer ?
#
loop_
_entity_poly.entity_id
_entity_poly.type
_entity_poly.pdbx_seq_one_letter_code
_entity_poly.pdbx_strand_id
1 'polypeptide(L)' 'KIIPTRTTGSGVVYSIIDSQGILEIEENSEGVEAGEEVKVRLLRWFE' A
#
# COMPACT_ATOMS: atom_id res chain seq x y z
N LYS A 1 -1.56 3.51 -12.72
CA LYS A 1 -1.26 2.10 -12.42
C LYS A 1 -0.64 2.05 -11.03
N ILE A 2 -1.24 1.30 -10.10
CA ILE A 2 -0.72 1.12 -8.74
C ILE A 2 0.20 -0.11 -8.75
N ILE A 3 1.36 -0.02 -8.10
CA ILE A 3 2.31 -1.13 -7.97
C ILE A 3 2.63 -1.26 -6.48
N PRO A 4 2.14 -2.33 -5.81
CA PRO A 4 2.41 -2.52 -4.39
C PRO A 4 3.88 -2.89 -4.15
N THR A 5 4.44 -2.40 -3.05
CA THR A 5 5.77 -2.79 -2.59
C THR A 5 5.77 -4.27 -2.24
N ARG A 6 6.70 -5.04 -2.81
CA ARG A 6 6.76 -6.51 -2.66
C ARG A 6 7.08 -7.00 -1.25
N THR A 7 7.69 -6.15 -0.44
CA THR A 7 8.07 -6.48 0.95
C THR A 7 7.59 -5.36 1.85
N THR A 8 6.66 -5.68 2.74
CA THR A 8 6.05 -4.75 3.69
C THR A 8 6.16 -5.33 5.11
N GLY A 9 6.00 -4.48 6.11
CA GLY A 9 6.04 -4.90 7.52
C GLY A 9 6.61 -3.80 8.42
N SER A 10 6.33 -3.87 9.72
CA SER A 10 6.74 -2.84 10.70
C SER A 10 8.27 -2.66 10.78
N GLY A 11 9.05 -3.69 10.44
CA GLY A 11 10.52 -3.63 10.38
C GLY A 11 11.09 -3.16 9.04
N VAL A 12 10.28 -2.94 8.01
CA VAL A 12 10.74 -2.63 6.65
C VAL A 12 10.55 -1.14 6.37
N VAL A 13 11.44 -0.31 6.92
CA VAL A 13 11.31 1.16 6.90
C VAL A 13 11.24 1.72 5.47
N TYR A 14 12.01 1.15 4.54
CA TYR A 14 11.97 1.53 3.12
C TYR A 14 10.57 1.39 2.50
N SER A 15 9.74 0.46 2.98
CA SER A 15 8.38 0.26 2.47
C SER A 15 7.45 1.46 2.72
N ILE A 16 7.79 2.32 3.69
CA ILE A 16 7.07 3.57 3.94
C ILE A 16 7.71 4.72 3.16
N ILE A 17 9.04 4.84 3.17
CA ILE A 17 9.76 5.96 2.53
C ILE A 17 9.52 6.00 1.02
N ASP A 18 9.55 4.86 0.35
CA ASP A 18 9.45 4.78 -1.11
C ASP A 18 7.99 4.79 -1.61
N SER A 19 7.02 4.71 -0.68
CA SER A 19 5.60 4.59 -1.01
C SER A 19 4.92 5.94 -1.16
N GLN A 20 4.11 6.09 -2.20
CA GLN A 20 3.31 7.29 -2.45
C GLN A 20 1.94 7.25 -1.74
N GLY A 21 1.56 6.09 -1.21
CA GLY A 21 0.25 5.85 -0.63
C GLY A 21 0.19 4.56 0.18
N ILE A 22 -0.89 4.41 0.92
CA ILE A 22 -1.23 3.20 1.67
C ILE A 22 -2.40 2.53 0.96
N LEU A 23 -2.24 1.26 0.63
CA LEU A 23 -3.32 0.37 0.21
C LEU A 23 -4.10 -0.09 1.45
N GLU A 24 -5.41 0.12 1.48
CA GLU A 24 -6.26 -0.38 2.55
C GLU A 24 -6.75 -1.79 2.19
N ILE A 25 -6.47 -2.76 3.06
CA ILE A 25 -6.93 -4.15 2.93
C ILE A 25 -7.84 -4.42 4.13
N GLU A 26 -9.01 -4.99 3.88
CA GLU A 26 -9.95 -5.41 4.93
C GLU A 26 -9.32 -6.48 5.83
N GLU A 27 -9.56 -6.38 7.14
CA GLU A 27 -8.91 -7.23 8.15
C GLU A 27 -9.17 -8.74 7.94
N ASN A 28 -10.33 -9.08 7.38
CA ASN A 28 -10.74 -10.46 7.11
C ASN A 28 -10.61 -10.84 5.62
N SER A 29 -9.81 -10.11 4.85
CA SER A 29 -9.50 -10.45 3.45
C SER A 29 -8.15 -11.16 3.33
N GLU A 30 -8.05 -12.11 2.41
CA GLU A 30 -6.78 -12.75 2.04
C GLU A 30 -5.87 -11.83 1.21
N GLY A 31 -6.42 -10.72 0.68
CA GLY A 31 -5.67 -9.74 -0.09
C GLY A 31 -6.50 -9.13 -1.21
N VAL A 32 -5.82 -8.75 -2.29
CA VAL A 32 -6.42 -8.18 -3.51
C VAL A 32 -5.77 -8.81 -4.73
N GLU A 33 -6.56 -9.07 -5.76
CA GLU A 33 -6.09 -9.63 -7.03
C GLU A 33 -5.75 -8.55 -8.06
N ALA A 34 -5.00 -8.94 -9.10
CA ALA A 34 -4.63 -8.02 -10.17
C ALA A 34 -5.85 -7.65 -11.02
N GLY A 35 -6.18 -6.35 -11.07
CA GLY A 35 -7.31 -5.82 -11.83
C GLY A 35 -8.50 -5.45 -10.97
N GLU A 36 -8.47 -5.75 -9.67
CA GLU A 36 -9.50 -5.31 -8.74
C GLU A 36 -9.39 -3.81 -8.44
N GLU A 37 -10.55 -3.21 -8.15
CA GLU A 37 -10.61 -1.83 -7.63
C GLU A 37 -10.24 -1.83 -6.15
N VAL A 38 -9.36 -0.91 -5.79
CA VAL A 38 -8.81 -0.84 -4.44
C VAL A 38 -8.87 0.58 -3.89
N LYS A 39 -8.95 0.67 -2.56
CA LYS A 39 -8.91 1.94 -1.86
C LYS A 39 -7.47 2.29 -1.49
N VAL A 40 -7.01 3.44 -1.99
CA VAL A 40 -5.66 3.96 -1.70
C VAL A 40 -5.78 5.30 -1.01
N ARG A 41 -5.08 5.42 0.13
CA ARG A 41 -4.87 6.69 0.82
C ARG A 41 -3.51 7.23 0.43
N LEU A 42 -3.49 8.32 -0.32
CA LEU A 42 -2.24 8.98 -0.72
C LEU A 42 -1.55 9.61 0.50
N LEU A 43 -0.24 9.47 0.56
CA LEU A 43 0.58 10.05 1.61
C LEU A 43 0.98 11.47 1.15
N ARG A 44 0.62 12.47 1.96
CA ARG A 44 1.08 13.84 1.75
C ARG A 44 2.43 14.01 2.43
N TRP A 45 3.48 13.71 1.69
CA TRP A 45 4.87 13.86 2.18
C TRP A 45 5.32 15.32 2.23
N PHE A 46 4.71 16.20 1.42
CA PHE A 46 5.15 17.58 1.22
C PHE A 46 3.99 18.58 1.03
N GLU A 47 2.96 18.49 1.89
CA GLU A 47 2.16 19.68 2.22
C GLU A 47 2.78 20.37 3.45
#